data_AF-A0A921ZNH1-F1
#
_entry.id   AF-A0A921ZNH1-F1
#
_cell.length_a   1.000
_cell.length_b   1.000
_cell.length_c   1.000
_cell.angle_alpha   90.00
_cell.angle_beta   90.00
_cell.angle_gamma   90.00
#
_symmetry.space_group_name_H-M   'P 1'
#
loop_
_entity.id
_entity.type
_entity.pdbx_description
1 polymer ?
#
loop_
_entity_poly.entity_id
_entity_poly.type
_entity_poly.pdbx_seq_one_letter_code
_entity_poly.pdbx_strand_id
1 'polypeptide(L)'
;MCLVHGAALLQRVTHNALDESCADALHHHLTHHELQALLEHAASELMTAGMYETVNEVYKVLIPIAEENRDYKKLANIHSKLNEAFTRIEQLHGKRVFGTYFRVSFYGARFGDLDGEQFIYKEHALTKLPEIFSRLENFYGARFGADNVVIIKDSNTVDASTLDPDKAYIQITYVEPYFEPHELRKRVTHYERNYNIS
;
A
#
# COMPACT_ATOMS: atom_id res chain seq x y z
N MET A 1 -26.02 -13.95 -1.70
CA MET A 1 -25.58 -14.33 -0.35
C MET A 1 -24.06 -14.63 -0.24
N CYS A 2 -23.31 -14.80 -1.34
CA CYS A 2 -21.88 -15.18 -1.32
C CYS A 2 -20.84 -14.05 -1.21
N LEU A 3 -21.14 -12.80 -1.58
CA LEU A 3 -20.11 -11.75 -1.69
C LEU A 3 -19.59 -11.24 -0.33
N VAL A 4 -20.47 -11.08 0.66
CA VAL A 4 -20.09 -10.56 1.99
C VAL A 4 -19.19 -11.52 2.77
N HIS A 5 -19.40 -12.84 2.61
CA HIS A 5 -18.54 -13.85 3.23
C HIS A 5 -17.18 -13.98 2.52
N GLY A 6 -17.15 -13.78 1.19
CA GLY A 6 -15.92 -13.85 0.40
C GLY A 6 -14.93 -12.72 0.73
N ALA A 7 -15.41 -11.47 0.79
CA ALA A 7 -14.58 -10.32 1.15
C ALA A 7 -14.00 -10.43 2.56
N ALA A 8 -14.78 -10.97 3.51
CA ALA A 8 -14.33 -11.19 4.89
C ALA A 8 -13.14 -12.17 4.99
N LEU A 9 -13.04 -13.16 4.10
CA LEU A 9 -11.89 -14.08 4.05
C LEU A 9 -10.60 -13.35 3.64
N LEU A 10 -10.72 -12.27 2.86
CA LEU A 10 -9.58 -11.46 2.41
C LEU A 10 -9.25 -10.30 3.36
N GLN A 11 -10.06 -10.04 4.39
CA GLN A 11 -9.79 -8.98 5.37
C GLN A 11 -8.42 -9.11 6.04
N ARG A 12 -7.95 -10.35 6.25
CA ARG A 12 -6.62 -10.62 6.81
C ARG A 12 -5.48 -10.35 5.83
N VAL A 13 -5.76 -10.40 4.53
CA VAL A 13 -4.85 -9.94 3.49
C VAL A 13 -4.86 -8.41 3.52
N THR A 14 -6.01 -7.78 3.30
CA THR A 14 -6.15 -6.33 3.42
C THR A 14 -7.55 -5.93 3.86
N HIS A 15 -7.64 -4.93 4.74
CA HIS A 15 -8.92 -4.43 5.21
C HIS A 15 -9.71 -3.72 4.10
N ASN A 16 -9.02 -3.15 3.10
CA ASN A 16 -9.64 -2.50 1.93
C ASN A 16 -10.49 -3.48 1.10
N ALA A 17 -10.28 -4.80 1.22
CA ALA A 17 -11.11 -5.79 0.55
C ALA A 17 -12.58 -5.72 1.01
N LEU A 18 -12.86 -5.10 2.16
CA LEU A 18 -14.22 -4.88 2.65
C LEU A 18 -14.94 -3.78 1.88
N ASP A 19 -14.24 -2.84 1.26
CA ASP A 19 -14.86 -1.76 0.46
C ASP A 19 -15.51 -2.33 -0.80
N GLU A 20 -14.96 -3.43 -1.32
CA GLU A 20 -15.49 -4.21 -2.45
C GLU A 20 -16.72 -5.05 -2.11
N SER A 21 -17.19 -5.01 -0.84
CA SER A 21 -18.43 -5.71 -0.44
C SER A 21 -19.71 -4.98 -0.87
N CYS A 22 -19.58 -3.82 -1.54
CA CYS A 22 -20.71 -3.01 -1.98
C CYS A 22 -21.53 -3.68 -3.10
N ALA A 23 -22.85 -3.64 -2.96
CA ALA A 23 -23.81 -4.39 -3.77
C ALA A 23 -24.20 -3.68 -5.08
N ASP A 24 -23.25 -3.06 -5.80
CA ASP A 24 -23.58 -2.43 -7.07
C ASP A 24 -23.54 -3.43 -8.24
N ALA A 25 -24.68 -3.50 -8.93
CA ALA A 25 -25.18 -4.62 -9.74
C ALA A 25 -24.49 -4.82 -11.10
N LEU A 26 -23.26 -4.35 -11.28
CA LEU A 26 -22.49 -4.47 -12.53
C LEU A 26 -21.14 -5.20 -12.35
N HIS A 27 -21.00 -6.01 -11.31
CA HIS A 27 -19.80 -6.84 -11.16
C HIS A 27 -19.89 -8.06 -12.07
N HIS A 28 -18.95 -8.18 -13.02
CA HIS A 28 -18.68 -9.43 -13.72
C HIS A 28 -18.55 -10.55 -12.68
N HIS A 29 -19.41 -11.58 -12.78
CA HIS A 29 -19.34 -12.72 -11.88
C HIS A 29 -18.07 -13.52 -12.17
N LEU A 30 -17.05 -13.33 -11.32
CA LEU A 30 -15.85 -14.16 -11.30
C LEU A 30 -16.23 -15.62 -11.07
N THR A 31 -15.77 -16.50 -11.96
CA THR A 31 -15.84 -17.93 -11.73
C THR A 31 -14.87 -18.34 -10.61
N HIS A 32 -15.14 -19.49 -10.00
CA HIS A 32 -14.28 -20.04 -8.96
C HIS A 32 -12.84 -20.28 -9.45
N HIS A 33 -12.66 -20.67 -10.72
CA HIS A 33 -11.35 -20.87 -11.32
C HIS A 33 -10.60 -19.54 -11.53
N GLU A 34 -11.28 -18.50 -11.99
CA GLU A 34 -10.68 -17.17 -12.15
C GLU A 34 -10.25 -16.57 -10.81
N LEU A 35 -11.08 -16.72 -9.77
CA LEU A 35 -10.72 -16.27 -8.42
C LEU A 35 -9.46 -17.00 -7.90
N GLN A 36 -9.37 -18.31 -8.08
CA GLN A 36 -8.17 -19.06 -7.70
C GLN A 36 -6.92 -18.56 -8.44
N ALA A 37 -7.03 -18.34 -9.75
CA ALA A 37 -5.93 -17.84 -10.57
C ALA A 37 -5.47 -16.44 -10.12
N LEU A 38 -6.42 -15.56 -9.79
CA LEU A 38 -6.12 -14.22 -9.26
C LEU A 38 -5.40 -14.30 -7.90
N LEU A 39 -5.85 -15.17 -6.99
CA LEU A 39 -5.21 -15.35 -5.69
C LEU A 39 -3.81 -15.94 -5.81
N GLU A 40 -3.60 -16.89 -6.73
CA GLU A 40 -2.27 -17.44 -7.01
C GLU A 40 -1.33 -16.39 -7.60
N HIS A 41 -1.83 -15.56 -8.51
CA HIS A 41 -1.09 -14.44 -9.06
C HIS A 41 -0.73 -13.43 -7.96
N ALA A 42 -1.69 -13.05 -7.12
CA ALA A 42 -1.48 -12.14 -5.98
C ALA A 42 -0.43 -12.69 -5.00
N ALA A 43 -0.47 -13.99 -4.69
CA ALA A 43 0.54 -14.63 -3.85
C ALA A 43 1.95 -14.57 -4.47
N SER A 44 2.05 -14.69 -5.80
CA SER A 44 3.32 -14.54 -6.53
C SER A 44 3.86 -13.10 -6.47
N GLU A 45 2.99 -12.11 -6.70
CA GLU A 45 3.37 -10.69 -6.61
C GLU A 45 3.79 -10.30 -5.19
N LEU A 46 3.06 -10.77 -4.18
CA LEU A 46 3.42 -10.56 -2.76
C LEU A 46 4.76 -11.20 -2.41
N MET A 47 5.07 -12.37 -2.97
CA MET A 47 6.37 -13.02 -2.80
C MET A 47 7.50 -12.15 -3.40
N THR A 48 7.32 -11.65 -4.63
CA THR A 48 8.28 -10.75 -5.29
C THR A 48 8.44 -9.43 -4.54
N ALA A 49 7.36 -8.90 -3.98
CA ALA A 49 7.36 -7.67 -3.19
C ALA A 49 7.95 -7.82 -1.77
N GLY A 50 8.37 -9.03 -1.37
CA GLY A 50 8.92 -9.30 -0.03
C GLY A 50 7.88 -9.34 1.10
N MET A 51 6.60 -9.46 0.75
CA MET A 51 5.44 -9.46 1.65
C MET A 51 5.07 -10.90 2.06
N TYR A 52 6.07 -11.65 2.53
CA TYR A 52 6.00 -13.10 2.78
C TYR A 52 4.92 -13.52 3.79
N GLU A 53 4.69 -12.73 4.83
CA GLU A 53 3.62 -12.98 5.81
C GLU A 53 2.24 -12.91 5.16
N THR A 54 2.04 -11.99 4.22
CA THR A 54 0.79 -11.85 3.48
C THR A 54 0.54 -13.04 2.55
N VAL A 55 1.61 -13.61 1.97
CA VAL A 55 1.52 -14.82 1.12
C VAL A 55 0.82 -15.95 1.87
N ASN A 56 1.11 -16.10 3.17
CA ASN A 56 0.44 -17.07 4.03
C ASN A 56 -1.06 -16.78 4.21
N GLU A 57 -1.45 -15.52 4.41
CA GLU A 57 -2.86 -15.16 4.54
C GLU A 57 -3.64 -15.42 3.24
N VAL A 58 -3.03 -15.20 2.06
CA VAL A 58 -3.65 -15.55 0.77
C VAL A 58 -3.82 -17.07 0.63
N TYR A 59 -2.78 -17.85 0.96
CA TYR A 59 -2.89 -19.32 0.85
C TYR A 59 -3.85 -19.94 1.85
N LYS A 60 -4.10 -19.34 3.02
CA LYS A 60 -5.18 -19.78 3.92
C LYS A 60 -6.57 -19.73 3.28
N VAL A 61 -6.78 -18.87 2.27
CA VAL A 61 -8.02 -18.84 1.48
C VAL A 61 -8.03 -19.95 0.42
N LEU A 62 -6.88 -20.23 -0.20
CA LEU A 62 -6.76 -21.22 -1.28
C LEU A 62 -6.71 -22.68 -0.80
N ILE A 63 -6.13 -22.96 0.36
CA ILE A 63 -5.94 -24.33 0.86
C ILE A 63 -7.28 -25.08 1.01
N PRO A 64 -8.30 -24.56 1.71
CA PRO A 64 -9.58 -25.27 1.87
C PRO A 64 -10.23 -25.60 0.53
N ILE A 65 -10.06 -24.72 -0.46
CA ILE A 65 -10.59 -24.90 -1.81
C ILE A 65 -9.85 -26.04 -2.53
N ALA A 66 -8.52 -26.10 -2.42
CA ALA A 66 -7.73 -27.17 -3.02
C ALA A 66 -7.99 -28.53 -2.34
N GLU A 67 -8.22 -28.54 -1.01
CA GLU A 67 -8.60 -29.73 -0.23
C GLU A 67 -9.94 -30.30 -0.67
N GLU A 68 -10.98 -29.47 -0.78
CA GLU A 68 -12.32 -29.87 -1.24
C GLU A 68 -12.27 -30.51 -2.63
N ASN A 69 -11.42 -29.96 -3.52
CA ASN A 69 -11.23 -30.47 -4.87
C ASN A 69 -10.26 -31.68 -4.95
N ARG A 70 -9.63 -32.07 -3.83
CA ARG A 70 -8.58 -33.09 -3.79
C ARG A 70 -7.42 -32.81 -4.76
N ASP A 71 -7.10 -31.54 -4.97
CA ASP A 71 -5.99 -31.12 -5.84
C ASP A 71 -4.65 -31.19 -5.07
N TYR A 72 -4.15 -32.41 -4.89
CA TYR A 72 -2.91 -32.66 -4.16
C TYR A 72 -1.69 -32.03 -4.82
N LYS A 73 -1.71 -31.83 -6.14
CA LYS A 73 -0.63 -31.15 -6.86
C LYS A 73 -0.58 -29.67 -6.49
N LYS A 74 -1.73 -29.01 -6.46
CA LYS A 74 -1.83 -27.61 -6.00
C LYS A 74 -1.44 -27.48 -4.54
N LEU A 75 -1.92 -28.37 -3.66
CA LEU A 75 -1.53 -28.38 -2.25
C LEU A 75 -0.01 -28.50 -2.07
N ALA A 76 0.65 -29.44 -2.75
CA ALA A 76 2.10 -29.59 -2.71
C ALA A 76 2.82 -28.29 -3.15
N ASN A 77 2.35 -27.66 -4.22
CA ASN A 77 2.92 -26.40 -4.71
C ASN A 77 2.72 -25.25 -3.72
N ILE A 78 1.53 -25.11 -3.12
CA ILE A 78 1.22 -24.10 -2.10
C ILE A 78 2.18 -24.26 -0.92
N HIS A 79 2.31 -25.47 -0.37
CA HIS A 79 3.18 -25.73 0.77
C HIS A 79 4.68 -25.52 0.44
N SER A 80 5.12 -25.82 -0.79
CA SER A 80 6.48 -25.50 -1.22
C SER A 80 6.73 -23.99 -1.24
N LYS A 81 5.78 -23.19 -1.72
CA LYS A 81 5.90 -21.73 -1.73
C LYS A 81 5.84 -21.13 -0.31
N LEU A 82 5.00 -21.70 0.57
CA LEU A 82 4.96 -21.32 1.98
C LEU A 82 6.28 -21.61 2.69
N ASN A 83 6.89 -22.77 2.42
CA ASN A 83 8.21 -23.09 2.95
C ASN A 83 9.23 -22.03 2.52
N GLU A 84 9.27 -21.67 1.23
CA GLU A 84 10.14 -20.61 0.74
C GLU A 84 9.87 -19.27 1.45
N ALA A 85 8.59 -18.85 1.55
CA ALA A 85 8.21 -17.60 2.20
C ALA A 85 8.68 -17.53 3.66
N PHE A 86 8.45 -18.60 4.45
CA PHE A 86 8.89 -18.64 5.84
C PHE A 86 10.41 -18.67 5.98
N THR A 87 11.12 -19.41 5.12
CA THR A 87 12.58 -19.39 5.07
C THR A 87 13.11 -17.99 4.74
N ARG A 88 12.47 -17.25 3.83
CA ARG A 88 12.84 -15.85 3.53
C ARG A 88 12.62 -14.91 4.72
N ILE A 89 11.53 -15.07 5.46
CA ILE A 89 11.26 -14.28 6.67
C ILE A 89 12.39 -14.46 7.69
N GLU A 90 12.82 -15.70 7.93
CA GLU A 90 13.90 -16.03 8.84
C GLU A 90 15.24 -15.44 8.36
N GLN A 91 15.61 -15.66 7.09
CA GLN A 91 16.88 -15.19 6.51
C GLN A 91 17.01 -13.66 6.49
N LEU A 92 15.89 -12.96 6.26
CA LEU A 92 15.84 -11.51 6.11
C LEU A 92 15.36 -10.80 7.38
N HIS A 93 15.28 -11.50 8.51
CA HIS A 93 14.85 -10.93 9.77
C HIS A 93 15.71 -9.71 10.14
N GLY A 94 15.06 -8.56 10.37
CA GLY A 94 15.72 -7.27 10.65
C GLY A 94 16.45 -6.63 9.47
N LYS A 95 16.47 -7.26 8.28
CA LYS A 95 17.17 -6.75 7.08
C LYS A 95 16.24 -6.24 5.99
N ARG A 96 14.94 -6.57 6.07
CA ARG A 96 13.95 -6.08 5.12
C ARG A 96 13.72 -4.58 5.33
N VAL A 97 13.82 -3.83 4.23
CA VAL A 97 13.50 -2.41 4.20
C VAL A 97 12.13 -2.26 3.54
N PHE A 98 11.21 -1.58 4.22
CA PHE A 98 9.90 -1.25 3.70
C PHE A 98 9.87 0.19 3.18
N GLY A 99 8.77 0.56 2.53
CA GLY A 99 8.62 1.89 1.93
C GLY A 99 8.74 3.02 2.94
N THR A 100 9.21 4.18 2.47
CA THR A 100 9.23 5.42 3.25
C THR A 100 7.96 6.23 2.94
N TYR A 101 7.52 7.06 3.88
CA TYR A 101 6.27 7.80 3.76
C TYR A 101 6.52 9.30 3.81
N PHE A 102 5.81 10.03 2.94
CA PHE A 102 5.86 11.48 2.87
C PHE A 102 4.45 12.05 2.86
N ARG A 103 4.18 12.98 3.77
CA ARG A 103 3.01 13.86 3.65
C ARG A 103 3.30 14.88 2.56
N VAL A 104 2.44 14.94 1.55
CA VAL A 104 2.52 15.90 0.45
C VAL A 104 1.23 16.69 0.41
N SER A 105 1.34 18.00 0.60
CA SER A 105 0.22 18.94 0.54
C SER A 105 0.42 19.91 -0.61
N PHE A 106 -0.66 20.24 -1.31
CA PHE A 106 -0.66 21.10 -2.48
C PHE A 106 -1.40 22.40 -2.18
N TYR A 107 -0.85 23.55 -2.61
CA TYR A 107 -1.49 24.85 -2.43
C TYR A 107 -1.30 25.72 -3.67
N GLY A 108 -2.35 26.44 -4.05
CA GLY A 108 -2.39 27.38 -5.17
C GLY A 108 -3.29 26.90 -6.30
N ALA A 109 -4.07 27.82 -6.85
CA ALA A 109 -5.13 27.55 -7.83
C ALA A 109 -4.65 26.82 -9.11
N ARG A 110 -3.35 26.85 -9.42
CA ARG A 110 -2.74 26.10 -10.54
C ARG A 110 -2.92 24.59 -10.41
N PHE A 111 -3.11 24.09 -9.19
CA PHE A 111 -3.34 22.67 -8.91
C PHE A 111 -4.78 22.22 -9.17
N GLY A 112 -5.72 23.14 -9.38
CA GLY A 112 -7.14 22.82 -9.58
C GLY A 112 -7.70 22.06 -8.38
N ASP A 113 -8.25 20.87 -8.62
CA ASP A 113 -8.86 20.02 -7.58
C ASP A 113 -7.87 19.55 -6.50
N LEU A 114 -6.56 19.67 -6.74
CA LEU A 114 -5.54 19.36 -5.75
C LEU A 114 -5.26 20.54 -4.80
N ASP A 115 -5.77 21.75 -5.05
CA ASP A 115 -5.53 22.90 -4.17
C ASP A 115 -6.13 22.70 -2.77
N GLY A 116 -5.26 22.70 -1.76
CA GLY A 116 -5.62 22.42 -0.36
C GLY A 116 -5.62 20.94 0.01
N GLU A 117 -5.45 20.04 -0.96
CA GLU A 117 -5.45 18.60 -0.72
C GLU A 117 -4.11 18.09 -0.15
N GLN A 118 -4.20 17.03 0.65
CA GLN A 118 -3.06 16.39 1.30
C GLN A 118 -3.12 14.89 1.15
N PHE A 119 -1.96 14.29 0.84
CA PHE A 119 -1.83 12.85 0.63
C PHE A 119 -0.63 12.28 1.37
N ILE A 120 -0.69 10.98 1.65
CA ILE A 120 0.47 10.20 2.07
C ILE A 120 1.03 9.46 0.85
N TYR A 121 2.25 9.85 0.46
CA TYR A 121 3.01 9.20 -0.60
C TYR A 121 3.84 8.08 0.01
N LYS A 122 3.60 6.85 -0.45
CA LYS A 122 4.45 5.69 -0.15
C LYS A 122 5.50 5.55 -1.25
N GLU A 123 6.77 5.72 -0.87
CA GLU A 123 7.92 5.60 -1.77
C GLU A 123 8.64 4.27 -1.61
N HIS A 124 9.56 3.98 -2.53
CA HIS A 124 10.46 2.85 -2.40
C HIS A 124 11.26 2.95 -1.10
N ALA A 125 11.69 1.78 -0.62
CA ALA A 125 12.57 1.70 0.53
C ALA A 125 13.82 2.57 0.29
N LEU A 126 14.19 3.37 1.29
CA LEU A 126 15.36 4.26 1.30
C LEU A 126 15.24 5.57 0.48
N THR A 127 14.11 5.85 -0.18
CA THR A 127 13.92 7.16 -0.84
C THR A 127 14.02 8.28 0.19
N LYS A 128 14.90 9.25 -0.07
CA LYS A 128 15.15 10.41 0.82
C LYS A 128 14.36 11.65 0.40
N LEU A 129 14.14 12.58 1.33
CA LEU A 129 13.47 13.87 1.08
C LEU A 129 13.96 14.60 -0.19
N PRO A 130 15.29 14.74 -0.46
CA PRO A 130 15.76 15.43 -1.65
C PRO A 130 15.36 14.78 -2.97
N GLU A 131 15.18 13.44 -2.98
CA GLU A 131 14.78 12.70 -4.17
C GLU A 131 13.32 13.01 -4.53
N ILE A 132 12.41 12.93 -3.55
CA ILE A 132 10.99 13.27 -3.78
C ILE A 132 10.81 14.77 -4.06
N PHE A 133 11.57 15.65 -3.41
CA PHE A 133 11.55 17.10 -3.70
C PHE A 133 11.88 17.35 -5.17
N SER A 134 13.05 16.87 -5.61
CA SER A 134 13.49 17.04 -7.00
C SER A 134 12.50 16.45 -7.99
N ARG A 135 11.94 15.27 -7.69
CA ARG A 135 10.99 14.59 -8.59
C ARG A 135 9.69 15.38 -8.76
N LEU A 136 9.09 15.86 -7.67
CA LEU A 136 7.85 16.62 -7.72
C LEU A 136 8.06 18.03 -8.28
N GLU A 137 9.15 18.70 -7.89
CA GLU A 137 9.54 20.00 -8.44
C GLU A 137 9.74 19.94 -9.95
N ASN A 138 10.48 18.95 -10.46
CA ASN A 138 10.68 18.77 -11.90
C ASN A 138 9.37 18.44 -12.64
N PHE A 139 8.55 17.57 -12.07
CA PHE A 139 7.29 17.15 -12.70
C PHE A 139 6.31 18.31 -12.84
N TYR A 140 6.09 19.08 -11.77
CA TYR A 140 5.17 20.21 -11.81
C TYR A 140 5.81 21.44 -12.47
N GLY A 141 7.13 21.62 -12.36
CA GLY A 141 7.87 22.66 -13.08
C GLY A 141 7.77 22.49 -14.60
N ALA A 142 7.79 21.26 -15.10
CA ALA A 142 7.55 20.98 -16.52
C ALA A 142 6.11 21.31 -16.98
N ARG A 143 5.14 21.31 -16.06
CA ARG A 143 3.72 21.60 -16.35
C ARG A 143 3.38 23.08 -16.21
N PHE A 144 3.89 23.74 -15.18
CA PHE A 144 3.52 25.09 -14.79
C PHE A 144 4.60 26.14 -15.05
N GLY A 145 5.82 25.72 -15.40
CA GLY A 145 7.02 26.55 -15.44
C GLY A 145 7.78 26.48 -14.13
N ALA A 146 9.10 26.30 -14.19
CA ALA A 146 9.95 26.11 -13.01
C ALA A 146 9.85 27.28 -12.01
N ASP A 147 9.77 28.51 -12.49
CA ASP A 147 9.65 29.72 -11.64
C ASP A 147 8.31 29.84 -10.90
N ASN A 148 7.32 29.05 -11.32
CA ASN A 148 5.97 29.05 -10.75
C ASN A 148 5.76 27.96 -9.70
N VAL A 149 6.74 27.08 -9.47
CA VAL A 149 6.65 25.99 -8.48
C VAL A 149 7.59 26.25 -7.31
N VAL A 150 7.08 26.10 -6.09
CA VAL A 150 7.87 26.33 -4.87
C VAL A 150 7.69 25.16 -3.91
N ILE A 151 8.81 24.55 -3.50
CA ILE A 151 8.79 23.52 -2.46
C ILE A 151 8.87 24.18 -1.08
N ILE A 152 7.84 23.96 -0.25
CA ILE A 152 7.85 24.34 1.16
C ILE A 152 8.58 23.24 1.94
N LYS A 153 9.75 23.59 2.48
CA LYS A 153 10.61 22.67 3.25
C LYS A 153 10.27 22.62 4.74
N ASP A 154 9.55 23.64 5.22
CA ASP A 154 9.09 23.71 6.60
C ASP A 154 7.91 22.75 6.80
N SER A 155 7.84 22.11 7.97
CA SER A 155 6.84 21.09 8.29
C SER A 155 5.61 21.63 9.03
N ASN A 156 5.62 22.91 9.45
CA ASN A 156 4.52 23.53 10.17
C ASN A 156 3.27 23.64 9.29
N THR A 157 2.13 23.90 9.92
CA THR A 157 0.89 24.20 9.20
C THR A 157 1.11 25.44 8.32
N VAL A 158 0.76 25.31 7.04
CA VAL A 158 0.88 26.40 6.07
C VAL A 158 -0.37 27.26 6.13
N ASP A 159 -0.19 28.57 6.33
CA ASP A 159 -1.27 29.54 6.15
C ASP A 159 -1.35 29.94 4.67
N ALA A 160 -2.31 29.36 3.95
CA ALA A 160 -2.51 29.60 2.53
C ALA A 160 -2.77 31.08 2.19
N SER A 161 -3.25 31.89 3.13
CA SER A 161 -3.49 33.32 2.91
C SER A 161 -2.21 34.14 2.75
N THR A 162 -1.07 33.58 3.20
CA THR A 162 0.25 34.22 3.10
C THR A 162 1.02 33.86 1.83
N LEU A 163 0.48 32.93 1.03
CA LEU A 163 1.12 32.45 -0.19
C LEU A 163 0.83 33.36 -1.39
N ASP A 164 1.75 33.39 -2.34
CA ASP A 164 1.56 34.09 -3.61
C ASP A 164 0.49 33.34 -4.45
N PRO A 165 -0.67 33.96 -4.75
CA PRO A 165 -1.75 33.28 -5.47
C PRO A 165 -1.37 32.87 -6.90
N ASP A 166 -0.32 33.47 -7.48
CA ASP A 166 0.14 33.16 -8.83
C ASP A 166 1.12 31.97 -8.88
N LYS A 167 1.48 31.39 -7.73
CA LYS A 167 2.41 30.27 -7.60
C LYS A 167 1.75 28.97 -7.17
N ALA A 168 2.45 27.87 -7.43
CA ALA A 168 2.09 26.52 -7.03
C ALA A 168 3.05 26.05 -5.94
N TYR A 169 2.55 25.87 -4.72
CA TYR A 169 3.33 25.42 -3.58
C TYR A 169 3.09 23.95 -3.28
N ILE A 170 4.17 23.22 -3.04
CA ILE A 170 4.11 21.82 -2.60
C ILE A 170 4.86 21.71 -1.28
N GLN A 171 4.15 21.36 -0.22
CA GLN A 171 4.77 21.05 1.07
C GLN A 171 5.02 19.55 1.14
N ILE A 172 6.25 19.16 1.44
CA ILE A 172 6.63 17.75 1.52
C ILE A 172 7.32 17.52 2.87
N THR A 173 6.81 16.59 3.66
CA THR A 173 7.30 16.29 5.02
C THR A 173 7.46 14.78 5.18
N TYR A 174 8.63 14.35 5.67
CA TYR A 174 8.83 12.94 6.03
C TYR A 174 7.95 12.59 7.23
N VAL A 175 7.28 11.44 7.16
CA VAL A 175 6.43 10.95 8.24
C VAL A 175 6.73 9.49 8.52
N GLU A 176 6.50 9.08 9.77
CA GLU A 176 6.60 7.69 10.19
C GLU A 176 5.21 7.17 10.55
N PRO A 177 4.93 5.89 10.31
CA PRO A 177 3.70 5.27 10.80
C PRO A 177 3.58 5.48 12.31
N TYR A 178 2.45 6.04 12.72
CA TYR A 178 2.13 6.24 14.13
C TYR A 178 1.27 5.08 14.64
N PHE A 179 1.54 4.63 15.86
CA PHE A 179 0.76 3.59 16.52
C PHE A 179 0.55 3.94 17.98
N GLU A 180 -0.67 3.75 18.46
CA GLU A 180 -0.95 3.89 19.88
C GLU A 180 -0.29 2.76 20.70
N PRO A 181 -0.06 2.95 22.02
CA PRO A 181 0.56 1.93 22.87
C PRO A 181 -0.14 0.56 22.84
N HIS A 182 -1.46 0.54 22.60
CA HIS A 182 -2.23 -0.69 22.54
C HIS A 182 -2.06 -1.43 21.20
N GLU A 183 -1.83 -0.70 20.10
CA GLU A 183 -1.55 -1.27 18.78
C GLU A 183 -0.13 -1.86 18.71
N LEU A 184 0.84 -1.19 19.34
CA LEU A 184 2.23 -1.67 19.44
C LEU A 184 2.34 -3.02 20.14
N ARG A 185 1.36 -3.38 21.00
CA ARG A 185 1.28 -4.72 21.62
C ARG A 185 0.90 -5.81 20.60
N LYS A 186 0.17 -5.45 19.55
CA LYS A 186 -0.22 -6.35 18.46
C LYS A 186 0.76 -6.33 17.29
N ARG A 187 1.42 -5.19 17.05
CA ARG A 187 2.41 -4.97 15.97
C ARG A 187 3.83 -5.13 16.51
N VAL A 188 4.24 -6.38 16.71
CA VAL A 188 5.51 -6.75 17.34
C VAL A 188 6.65 -6.72 16.34
N THR A 189 6.41 -7.20 15.13
CA THR A 189 7.42 -7.38 14.09
C THR A 189 7.59 -6.13 13.21
N HIS A 190 8.72 -6.07 12.50
CA HIS A 190 8.97 -4.99 11.54
C HIS A 190 7.94 -4.99 10.39
N TYR A 191 7.49 -6.16 9.94
CA TYR A 191 6.45 -6.28 8.92
C TYR A 191 5.11 -5.74 9.42
N GLU A 192 4.68 -6.12 10.62
CA GLU A 192 3.40 -5.67 11.20
C GLU A 192 3.34 -4.15 11.40
N ARG A 193 4.49 -3.48 11.57
CA ARG A 193 4.55 -2.01 11.68
C ARG A 193 4.59 -1.30 10.32
N ASN A 194 4.65 -2.03 9.22
CA ASN A 194 4.78 -1.49 7.85
C ASN A 194 3.70 -2.02 6.89
N TYR A 195 2.82 -2.91 7.36
CA TYR A 195 1.76 -3.53 6.57
C TYR A 195 0.38 -3.19 7.13
N ASN A 196 -0.58 -2.91 6.24
CA ASN A 196 -1.94 -2.45 6.59
C ASN A 196 -1.91 -1.33 7.65
N ILE A 197 -1.30 -0.21 7.27
CA ILE A 197 -1.22 1.03 8.06
C ILE A 197 -2.06 2.11 7.39
N SER A 198 -2.60 3.04 8.17
CA SER A 198 -3.48 4.13 7.74
C SER A 198 -3.15 5.40 8.50
#